data_AF-A0A6F9C002-F1
#
_entry.id   AF-A0A6F9C002-F1
#
_cell.length_a   1.000
_cell.length_b   1.000
_cell.length_c   1.000
_cell.angle_alpha   90.00
_cell.angle_beta   90.00
_cell.angle_gamma   90.00
#
_symmetry.space_group_name_H-M   'P 1'
#
loop_
_entity.id
_entity.type
_entity.pdbx_description
1 polymer ?
#
loop_
_entity_poly.entity_id
_entity_poly.type
_entity_poly.pdbx_seq_one_letter_code
_entity_poly.pdbx_strand_id
1 'polypeptide(L)' 'MLAEDELRDAVLLVFANKQDLPNAMNAAEITDKLGLHSLRQRNWYIQATCATSGDGLYEGLDWLSNQLKNAK' A
#
# COMPACT_ATOMS: atom_id res chain seq x y z
N MET A 1 -16.07 -0.17 -2.88
CA MET A 1 -14.89 0.44 -2.22
C MET A 1 -13.95 1.09 -3.24
N LEU A 2 -12.93 0.45 -3.84
CA LEU A 2 -12.00 1.18 -4.75
C LEU A 2 -12.61 1.67 -6.09
N ALA A 3 -13.80 1.16 -6.44
CA ALA A 3 -14.56 1.58 -7.62
C ALA A 3 -15.58 2.69 -7.32
N GLU A 4 -15.65 3.17 -6.08
CA GLU A 4 -16.49 4.33 -5.73
C GLU A 4 -15.89 5.61 -6.31
N ASP A 5 -16.75 6.48 -6.84
CA ASP A 5 -16.34 7.70 -7.53
C ASP A 5 -15.57 8.65 -6.60
N GLU A 6 -15.95 8.68 -5.32
CA GLU A 6 -15.28 9.43 -4.26
C GLU A 6 -13.81 9.04 -4.08
N LEU A 7 -13.46 7.81 -4.47
CA LEU A 7 -12.11 7.30 -4.37
C LEU A 7 -11.38 7.27 -5.71
N ARG A 8 -11.97 7.68 -6.84
CA ARG A 8 -11.37 7.55 -8.17
C ARG A 8 -9.93 8.07 -8.25
N ASP A 9 -9.69 9.24 -7.65
CA ASP A 9 -8.41 9.96 -7.74
C ASP A 9 -7.53 9.77 -6.49
N ALA A 10 -7.94 8.91 -5.54
CA ALA A 10 -7.20 8.67 -4.31
C ALA A 10 -5.88 7.91 -4.54
N VAL A 11 -4.83 8.27 -3.81
CA VAL A 11 -3.57 7.50 -3.74
C VAL A 11 -3.78 6.28 -2.83
N LEU A 12 -3.28 5.11 -3.24
CA LEU A 12 -3.43 3.86 -2.48
C LEU A 12 -2.11 3.40 -1.85
N LEU A 13 -2.01 3.48 -0.52
CA LEU A 13 -0.97 2.80 0.23
C LEU A 13 -1.51 1.47 0.78
N VAL A 14 -0.83 0.37 0.50
CA VAL A 14 -1.12 -0.95 1.06
C VAL A 14 -0.02 -1.32 2.05
N PHE A 15 -0.38 -1.55 3.31
CA PHE A 15 0.54 -2.16 4.26
C PHE A 15 0.41 -3.67 4.21
N ALA A 16 1.47 -4.35 3.73
CA ALA A 16 1.67 -5.79 3.86
C ALA A 16 2.04 -6.10 5.31
N ASN A 17 1.06 -5.96 6.21
CA ASN A 17 1.26 -6.01 7.65
C ASN A 17 1.44 -7.45 8.18
N LYS A 18 1.96 -7.55 9.40
CA LYS A 18 2.24 -8.79 10.14
C LYS A 18 3.38 -9.63 9.57
N GLN A 19 4.41 -8.97 9.03
CA GLN A 19 5.60 -9.64 8.49
C GLN A 19 6.42 -10.40 9.56
N ASP A 20 6.10 -10.19 10.84
CA ASP A 20 6.65 -10.94 11.98
C ASP A 20 6.09 -12.37 12.10
N LEU A 21 4.93 -12.65 11.51
CA LEU A 21 4.28 -13.95 11.65
C LEU A 21 4.89 -15.00 10.71
N PRO A 22 4.93 -16.27 11.15
CA PRO A 22 5.29 -17.36 10.26
C PRO A 22 4.26 -17.46 9.13
N ASN A 23 4.76 -17.70 7.90
CA ASN A 23 3.96 -17.75 6.68
C ASN A 23 3.32 -16.42 6.25
N ALA A 24 3.81 -15.28 6.76
CA ALA A 24 3.44 -13.99 6.21
C ALA A 24 3.75 -13.94 4.71
N MET A 25 2.77 -13.54 3.91
CA MET A 25 3.00 -13.31 2.48
C MET A 25 3.86 -12.06 2.32
N ASN A 26 4.84 -12.14 1.44
CA ASN A 26 5.66 -10.99 1.10
C ASN A 26 4.88 -10.00 0.21
N ALA A 27 5.45 -8.82 0.01
CA ALA A 27 4.81 -7.76 -0.77
C ALA A 27 4.45 -8.16 -2.21
N ALA A 28 5.28 -8.98 -2.88
CA ALA A 28 5.01 -9.41 -4.25
C ALA A 28 3.81 -10.38 -4.30
N GLU A 29 3.76 -11.36 -3.40
CA GLU A 29 2.64 -12.30 -3.31
C GLU A 29 1.31 -11.59 -3.02
N ILE A 30 1.33 -10.56 -2.17
CA ILE A 30 0.14 -9.75 -1.88
C ILE A 30 -0.25 -8.90 -3.08
N THR A 31 0.73 -8.35 -3.81
CA THR A 31 0.51 -7.56 -5.02
C THR A 31 -0.24 -8.37 -6.08
N ASP A 32 0.19 -9.63 -6.29
CA ASP A 32 -0.47 -10.55 -7.21
C ASP A 32 -1.88 -10.91 -6.74
N LYS A 33 -2.05 -11.30 -5.48
CA LYS A 33 -3.36 -11.72 -4.95
C LYS A 33 -4.40 -10.61 -4.87
N LEU A 34 -3.97 -9.38 -4.61
CA LEU A 34 -4.83 -8.20 -4.64
C LEU A 34 -5.02 -7.65 -6.07
N GLY A 35 -4.31 -8.18 -7.05
CA GLY A 35 -4.38 -7.72 -8.44
C GLY A 35 -3.92 -6.27 -8.60
N LEU A 36 -2.98 -5.78 -7.79
CA LEU A 36 -2.59 -4.36 -7.83
C LEU A 36 -2.00 -3.96 -9.20
N HIS A 37 -1.42 -4.91 -9.93
CA HIS A 37 -0.97 -4.73 -11.31
C HIS A 37 -2.08 -4.29 -12.29
N SER A 38 -3.36 -4.53 -12.00
CA SER A 38 -4.46 -4.07 -12.83
C SER A 38 -4.82 -2.59 -12.58
N LEU A 39 -4.36 -1.99 -11.48
CA LEU A 39 -4.64 -0.60 -11.10
C LEU A 39 -3.75 0.38 -11.87
N ARG A 40 -3.86 0.41 -13.21
CA ARG A 40 -3.00 1.23 -14.08
C ARG A 40 -3.25 2.74 -14.00
N GLN A 41 -4.44 3.15 -13.59
CA GLN A 41 -4.84 4.55 -13.51
C GLN A 41 -4.79 5.12 -12.08
N ARG A 42 -4.19 4.38 -11.14
CA ARG A 42 -4.10 4.78 -9.74
C ARG A 42 -2.67 4.63 -9.26
N ASN A 43 -2.14 5.67 -8.63
CA ASN A 43 -0.85 5.57 -7.95
C ASN A 43 -1.02 4.72 -6.70
N TRP A 44 -0.25 3.64 -6.63
CA TRP A 44 -0.26 2.74 -5.49
C TRP A 44 1.16 2.34 -5.07
N TYR A 45 1.30 1.97 -3.81
CA TYR A 45 2.52 1.40 -3.26
C TYR A 45 2.18 0.39 -2.18
N ILE A 46 3.04 -0.61 -2.06
CA ILE A 46 2.93 -1.64 -1.03
C ILE A 46 4.18 -1.61 -0.16
N GLN A 47 3.97 -1.56 1.15
CA GLN A 47 5.04 -1.50 2.14
C GLN A 47 4.95 -2.71 3.06
N ALA A 48 6.04 -3.47 3.17
CA ALA A 48 6.18 -4.52 4.16
C ALA A 48 6.18 -3.90 5.56
N THR A 49 5.37 -4.43 6.48
CA THR A 49 5.11 -3.78 7.78
C THR A 49 4.92 -4.76 8.92
N CYS A 50 5.38 -4.37 10.09
CA CYS A 50 5.02 -4.98 11.36
C CYS A 50 4.49 -3.89 12.29
N ALA A 51 3.17 -3.82 12.46
CA ALA A 51 2.55 -2.74 13.23
C ALA A 51 2.92 -2.75 14.73
N THR A 52 3.30 -3.90 15.29
CA THR A 52 3.67 -4.03 16.70
C THR A 52 5.08 -3.54 17.00
N SER A 53 6.04 -3.74 16.08
CA SER A 53 7.39 -3.15 16.17
C SER A 53 7.46 -1.74 15.61
N GLY A 54 6.56 -1.39 14.69
CA GLY A 54 6.54 -0.13 13.96
C GLY A 54 7.28 -0.17 12.62
N ASP A 55 7.90 -1.30 12.27
CA ASP A 55 8.69 -1.44 11.04
C ASP A 55 7.83 -1.18 9.81
N GLY A 56 8.34 -0.36 8.88
CA GLY A 56 7.69 -0.03 7.62
C GLY A 56 6.59 1.03 7.71
N LEU A 57 6.13 1.42 8.92
CA LEU A 57 5.06 2.42 9.05
C LEU A 57 5.52 3.80 8.57
N TYR A 58 6.73 4.20 8.97
CA TYR A 58 7.26 5.52 8.62
C TYR A 58 7.50 5.61 7.10
N GLU A 59 8.09 4.59 6.50
CA GLU A 59 8.40 4.53 5.07
C GLU A 59 7.13 4.58 4.23
N GLY A 60 6.09 3.84 4.61
CA GLY A 60 4.81 3.87 3.91
C GLY A 60 4.12 5.23 4.00
N LEU A 61 4.11 5.84 5.19
CA LEU A 61 3.50 7.16 5.40
C LEU A 61 4.30 8.29 4.75
N ASP A 62 5.63 8.21 4.73
CA ASP A 62 6.48 9.17 4.01
C ASP A 62 6.23 9.10 2.51
N TRP A 63 6.14 7.89 1.94
CA TRP A 63 5.76 7.72 0.54
C TRP A 63 4.39 8.36 0.25
N LEU A 64 3.38 8.08 1.08
CA LEU A 64 2.04 8.61 0.89
C LEU A 64 2.03 10.15 0.99
N SER A 65 2.74 10.72 1.97
CA SER A 65 2.91 12.16 2.14
C SER A 65 3.51 12.80 0.89
N ASN A 66 4.54 12.18 0.31
CA ASN A 66 5.19 12.66 -0.90
C ASN A 66 4.28 12.56 -2.13
N GLN A 67 3.51 11.47 -2.28
CA GLN A 67 2.53 11.36 -3.38
C GLN A 67 1.44 12.43 -3.29
N LEU A 68 0.90 12.68 -2.10
CA LEU A 68 -0.15 13.68 -1.90
C LEU A 68 0.34 15.11 -2.18
N LYS A 69 1.61 15.42 -1.89
CA LYS A 69 2.22 16.71 -2.27
C LYS A 69 2.33 16.89 -3.78
N ASN A 70 2.59 15.80 -4.51
CA ASN A 70 2.79 15.80 -5.96
C ASN A 70 1.47 15.75 -6.74
N ALA A 71 0.37 15.33 -6.13
CA ALA A 71 -0.97 15.27 -6.74
C ALA A 71 -1.65 16.65 -6.90
N LYS A 72 -0.86 17.74 -6.99
CA LYS A 72 -1.34 19.11 -7.22
C LYS A 72 -1.59 19.40 -8.69
#